data_AF-A0A0C6FBK2-F1
#
_entry.id   AF-A0A0C6FBK2-F1
#
_cell.length_a   1.000
_cell.length_b   1.000
_cell.length_c   1.000
_cell.angle_alpha   90.00
_cell.angle_beta   90.00
_cell.angle_gamma   90.00
#
_symmetry.space_group_name_H-M   'P 1'
#
loop_
_entity.id
_entity.type
_entity.pdbx_description
1 polymer ?
#
loop_
_entity_poly.entity_id
_entity_poly.type
_entity_poly.pdbx_seq_one_letter_code
_entity_poly.pdbx_strand_id
1 'polypeptide(L)' 'MSSRPVATGAQARQRTDGRRQLLVYLPPAVIKEVKKAAVDEDTTASSITEEALKDWLKRRTAKSASQAP' A
#
# COMPACT_ATOMS: atom_id res chain seq x y z
N MET A 1 27.31 -22.08 -22.64
CA MET A 1 26.65 -21.75 -21.36
C MET A 1 26.55 -20.22 -21.29
N SER A 2 25.42 -19.65 -21.71
CA SER A 2 25.26 -18.19 -21.73
C SER A 2 24.46 -17.75 -20.51
N SER A 3 25.16 -17.16 -19.55
CA SER A 3 24.57 -16.63 -18.32
C SER A 3 23.66 -15.44 -18.64
N ARG A 4 22.37 -15.54 -18.30
CA ARG A 4 21.45 -14.40 -18.29
C ARG A 4 21.86 -13.44 -17.17
N PRO A 5 21.88 -12.12 -17.39
CA PRO A 5 22.11 -11.18 -16.31
C PRO A 5 20.95 -11.29 -15.32
N VAL A 6 21.28 -11.63 -14.08
CA VAL A 6 20.33 -11.59 -12.96
C VAL A 6 20.08 -10.11 -12.69
N ALA A 7 18.87 -9.63 -12.97
CA ALA A 7 18.51 -8.25 -12.68
C ALA A 7 18.57 -8.02 -11.16
N THR A 8 19.66 -7.38 -10.72
CA THR A 8 19.91 -6.99 -9.34
C THR A 8 18.91 -5.93 -8.92
N GLY A 9 17.95 -6.30 -8.07
CA GLY A 9 17.10 -5.39 -7.31
C GLY A 9 16.12 -4.57 -8.16
N ALA A 10 14.81 -4.78 -7.93
CA ALA A 10 13.78 -3.91 -8.47
C ALA A 10 14.03 -2.47 -8.00
N GLN A 11 14.73 -1.68 -8.82
CA GLN A 11 14.85 -0.26 -8.63
C GLN A 11 13.43 0.29 -8.77
N ALA A 12 12.77 0.55 -7.63
CA ALA A 12 11.39 0.97 -7.58
C ALA A 12 11.25 2.19 -8.49
N ARG A 13 10.52 2.03 -9.59
CA ARG A 13 10.35 3.08 -10.59
C ARG A 13 9.79 4.30 -9.88
N GLN A 14 10.56 5.38 -9.84
CA GLN A 14 10.16 6.60 -9.16
C GLN A 14 8.89 7.11 -9.83
N ARG A 15 7.80 7.20 -9.09
CA ARG A 15 6.54 7.71 -9.62
C ARG A 15 6.65 9.22 -9.77
N THR A 16 6.07 9.75 -10.83
CA THR A 16 6.03 11.20 -11.08
C THR A 16 5.13 11.95 -10.10
N ASP A 17 4.28 11.24 -9.36
CA ASP A 17 3.34 11.79 -8.37
C ASP A 17 3.93 11.88 -6.94
N GLY A 18 5.24 11.64 -6.77
CA GLY A 18 5.92 11.73 -5.48
C GLY A 18 5.62 10.59 -4.49
N ARG A 19 4.71 9.67 -4.83
CA ARG A 19 4.40 8.51 -3.98
C ARG A 19 5.51 7.47 -4.06
N ARG A 20 5.82 6.85 -2.92
CA ARG A 20 6.80 5.76 -2.80
C ARG A 20 6.09 4.44 -2.51
N GLN A 21 6.69 3.34 -2.97
CA GLN A 21 6.16 2.01 -2.71
C GLN A 21 6.37 1.60 -1.24
N LEU A 22 5.35 1.01 -0.65
CA LEU A 22 5.42 0.30 0.63
C LEU A 22 5.10 -1.17 0.38
N LEU A 23 6.01 -2.06 0.77
CA LEU A 23 5.77 -3.50 0.72
C LEU A 23 5.03 -3.94 1.99
N VAL A 24 3.86 -4.56 1.83
CA VAL A 24 3.03 -5.05 2.94
C VAL A 24 2.66 -6.51 2.68
N TYR A 25 2.73 -7.34 3.72
CA TYR A 25 2.26 -8.72 3.70
C TYR A 25 0.80 -8.78 4.16
N LEU A 26 -0.05 -9.41 3.36
CA LEU A 26 -1.48 -9.59 3.64
C LEU A 26 -1.90 -11.02 3.29
N PRO A 27 -2.95 -11.57 3.94
CA PRO A 27 -3.53 -12.83 3.51
C PRO A 27 -3.99 -12.77 2.04
N PRO A 28 -3.81 -13.85 1.25
CA PRO A 28 -4.19 -13.84 -0.18
C PRO A 28 -5.66 -13.48 -0.42
N ALA A 29 -6.56 -13.92 0.48
CA ALA A 29 -7.97 -13.58 0.42
C ALA A 29 -8.21 -12.07 0.52
N VAL A 30 -7.52 -11.38 1.44
CA VAL A 30 -7.63 -9.92 1.61
C VAL A 30 -7.14 -9.20 0.36
N ILE A 31 -6.02 -9.64 -0.22
CA ILE A 31 -5.50 -9.06 -1.47
C ILE A 31 -6.54 -9.17 -2.60
N LYS A 32 -7.21 -10.33 -2.70
CA LYS A 32 -8.26 -10.55 -3.71
C LYS A 32 -9.44 -9.59 -3.51
N GLU A 33 -9.94 -9.47 -2.29
CA GLU A 33 -11.09 -8.60 -2.00
C GLU A 33 -10.75 -7.12 -2.23
N VAL A 34 -9.56 -6.65 -1.83
CA VAL A 34 -9.14 -5.25 -2.08
C VAL A 34 -9.02 -4.97 -3.58
N LYS A 35 -8.48 -5.91 -4.35
CA LYS A 35 -8.38 -5.77 -5.81
C LYS A 35 -9.75 -5.79 -6.48
N LYS A 36 -10.66 -6.63 -6.00
CA LYS A 36 -12.03 -6.69 -6.51
C LYS A 36 -12.75 -5.36 -6.24
N ALA A 37 -12.70 -4.86 -5.01
CA ALA A 37 -13.29 -3.56 -4.66
C ALA A 37 -12.73 -2.43 -5.53
N ALA A 38 -11.42 -2.45 -5.82
CA ALA A 38 -10.83 -1.46 -6.72
C ALA A 38 -11.44 -1.48 -8.13
N VAL A 39 -11.78 -2.66 -8.66
CA VAL A 39 -12.45 -2.79 -9.96
C VAL A 39 -13.91 -2.35 -9.86
N ASP A 40 -14.62 -2.80 -8.82
CA ASP A 40 -16.04 -2.51 -8.62
C ASP A 40 -16.30 -0.99 -8.44
N GLU A 41 -15.35 -0.26 -7.86
CA GLU A 41 -15.42 1.18 -7.57
C GLU A 41 -14.68 2.07 -8.59
N ASP A 42 -14.18 1.52 -9.69
CA ASP A 42 -13.37 2.23 -10.71
C ASP A 42 -12.20 3.05 -10.11
N THR A 43 -11.45 2.40 -9.21
CA THR A 43 -10.31 3.00 -8.49
C THR A 43 -9.10 2.06 -8.46
N THR A 44 -8.10 2.36 -7.64
CA THR A 44 -6.91 1.52 -7.48
C THR A 44 -6.83 0.94 -6.07
N ALA A 45 -6.29 -0.27 -5.96
CA ALA A 45 -5.99 -0.88 -4.67
C ALA A 45 -5.06 -0.01 -3.81
N SER A 46 -4.14 0.75 -4.44
CA SER A 46 -3.32 1.74 -3.75
C SER A 46 -4.13 2.90 -3.16
N SER A 47 -5.15 3.40 -3.87
CA SER A 47 -6.02 4.47 -3.37
C SER A 47 -6.83 4.00 -2.17
N ILE A 48 -7.45 2.81 -2.26
CA ILE A 48 -8.19 2.20 -1.14
C ILE A 48 -7.28 2.01 0.07
N THR A 49 -6.07 1.48 -0.16
CA THR A 49 -5.09 1.27 0.92
C THR A 49 -4.66 2.60 1.55
N GLU A 50 -4.43 3.64 0.74
CA GLU A 50 -4.07 4.97 1.20
C GLU A 50 -5.15 5.56 2.12
N GLU A 51 -6.42 5.51 1.72
CA GLU A 51 -7.53 6.00 2.53
C GLU A 51 -7.71 5.20 3.83
N ALA A 52 -7.65 3.87 3.77
CA ALA A 52 -7.71 3.02 4.96
C ALA A 52 -6.59 3.32 5.96
N LEU A 53 -5.36 3.55 5.48
CA LEU A 53 -4.21 3.91 6.31
C LEU A 53 -4.36 5.31 6.91
N LYS A 54 -4.82 6.31 6.12
CA LYS A 54 -5.11 7.66 6.63
C LYS A 54 -6.13 7.61 7.77
N ASP A 55 -7.20 6.86 7.60
CA ASP A 55 -8.26 6.77 8.61
C ASP A 55 -7.79 6.02 9.86
N TRP A 56 -6.99 4.98 9.71
CA TRP A 56 -6.37 4.32 10.86
C TRP A 56 -5.45 5.27 11.63
N LEU A 57 -4.63 6.07 10.93
CA LEU A 57 -3.74 7.06 11.56
C LEU A 57 -4.53 8.15 12.29
N LYS A 58 -5.62 8.69 11.70
CA LYS A 58 -6.51 9.66 12.36
C LYS A 58 -7.03 9.10 13.69
N ARG A 59 -7.55 7.86 13.68
CA ARG A 59 -8.05 7.19 14.89
C ARG A 59 -6.95 6.97 15.93
N ARG A 60 -5.75 6.58 15.49
CA ARG A 60 -4.59 6.39 16.37
C ARG A 60 -4.18 7.68 17.07
N THR A 61 -4.08 8.79 16.35
CA THR A 61 -3.69 10.09 16.92
C THR A 61 -4.74 10.61 17.89
N ALA A 62 -6.04 10.47 17.57
CA ALA A 62 -7.12 10.84 18.48
C ALA A 62 -7.04 10.07 19.81
N LYS A 63 -6.75 8.76 19.75
CA LYS A 63 -6.56 7.93 20.95
C LYS A 63 -5.35 8.37 21.77
N SER A 64 -4.24 8.72 21.13
CA SER A 64 -3.05 9.23 21.82
C SER A 64 -3.28 10.58 22.48
N ALA A 65 -4.08 11.47 21.88
CA ALA A 65 -4.41 12.78 22.45
C ALA A 65 -5.29 12.68 23.71
N SER A 66 -6.20 11.69 23.77
CA SER A 66 -7.00 11.41 24.97
C SER A 66 -6.23 10.71 26.10
N GLN A 67 -4.96 10.34 25.88
CA GLN A 67 -4.08 9.72 26.87
C GLN A 67 -2.93 10.63 27.31
N ALA A 68 -2.96 11.92 26.97
CA ALA A 68 -2.02 12.91 27.51
C ALA A 68 -2.36 13.21 28.99
N PRO A 69 -1.38 13.25 29.90
CA PRO A 69 -1.58 13.58 31.31
C PRO A 69 -1.96 15.05 31.54
#